data_AF-A0A938AUS8-F1
#
_entry.id   AF-A0A938AUS8-F1
#
_cell.length_a   1.000
_cell.length_b   1.000
_cell.length_c   1.000
_cell.angle_alpha   90.00
_cell.angle_beta   90.00
_cell.angle_gamma   90.00
#
_symmetry.space_group_name_H-M   'P 1'
#
loop_
_entity.id
_entity.type
_entity.pdbx_description
1 polymer ?
#
loop_
_entity_poly.entity_id
_entity_poly.type
_entity_poly.pdbx_seq_one_letter_code
_entity_poly.pdbx_strand_id
1 'polypeptide(L)'
;MKITSVKANNRKRAFDVRVRHGEWSFPYARCEPAPTSTDPIVELYVDPELGREGFTYVLASGAEGAVHIDHVLDYNEESGHMRRLLLHNLTVEALERIESSPLSKREIIRRLGTSPAQLYRLLDPTNYRKSVDKMLALLQVLDCEVEMIVRRRE
;
A
#
# COMPACT_ATOMS: atom_id res chain seq x y z
N MET A 1 -6.05 0.20 -6.00
CA MET A 1 -5.57 0.56 -7.37
C MET A 1 -6.10 -0.48 -8.34
N LYS A 2 -6.58 -0.13 -9.55
CA LYS A 2 -7.24 -1.12 -10.43
C LYS A 2 -6.31 -1.75 -11.47
N ILE A 3 -6.34 -3.08 -11.55
CA ILE A 3 -5.69 -3.91 -12.56
C ILE A 3 -6.47 -3.83 -13.87
N THR A 4 -5.76 -3.56 -14.95
CA THR A 4 -6.32 -3.48 -16.30
C THR A 4 -6.14 -4.78 -17.06
N SER A 5 -5.02 -5.47 -16.87
CA SER A 5 -4.76 -6.80 -17.43
C SER A 5 -3.69 -7.54 -16.63
N VAL A 6 -3.74 -8.87 -16.62
CA VAL A 6 -2.69 -9.73 -16.07
C VAL A 6 -2.31 -10.82 -17.08
N LYS A 7 -1.03 -11.19 -17.12
CA LYS A 7 -0.53 -12.28 -17.99
C LYS A 7 0.44 -13.18 -17.24
N ALA A 8 0.37 -14.48 -17.50
CA ALA A 8 1.36 -15.45 -17.03
C ALA A 8 2.59 -15.41 -17.95
N ASN A 9 3.76 -15.06 -17.40
CA ASN A 9 5.04 -15.06 -18.10
C ASN A 9 5.89 -16.24 -17.62
N ASN A 10 5.64 -17.41 -18.20
CA ASN A 10 6.32 -18.65 -17.82
C ASN A 10 7.84 -18.61 -18.00
N ARG A 11 8.35 -17.81 -18.95
CA ARG A 11 9.80 -17.63 -19.16
C ARG A 11 10.44 -16.93 -17.96
N LYS A 12 9.76 -15.95 -17.35
CA LYS A 12 10.21 -15.24 -16.15
C LYS A 12 9.75 -15.91 -14.85
N ARG A 13 8.87 -16.92 -14.94
CA ARG A 13 8.16 -17.53 -13.80
C ARG A 13 7.47 -16.47 -12.93
N ALA A 14 6.76 -15.55 -13.58
CA ALA A 14 6.11 -14.40 -12.94
C ALA A 14 4.83 -13.99 -13.67
N PHE A 15 3.97 -13.24 -12.99
CA PHE A 15 2.84 -12.54 -13.58
C PHE A 15 3.27 -11.14 -14.03
N ASP A 16 2.94 -10.77 -15.26
CA ASP A 16 3.04 -9.39 -15.73
C ASP A 16 1.68 -8.71 -15.47
N VAL A 17 1.66 -7.79 -14.52
CA VAL A 17 0.45 -7.13 -14.00
C VAL A 17 0.45 -5.68 -14.47
N ARG A 18 -0.57 -5.32 -15.24
CA ARG A 18 -0.73 -3.96 -15.78
C ARG A 18 -1.83 -3.20 -15.04
N VAL A 19 -1.55 -1.94 -14.75
CA VAL A 19 -2.51 -0.95 -14.29
C VAL A 19 -2.48 0.26 -15.21
N ARG A 20 -3.26 1.31 -14.91
CA ARG A 20 -3.28 2.54 -15.72
C ARG A 20 -1.94 3.29 -15.78
N HIS A 21 -1.15 3.25 -14.72
CA HIS A 21 0.07 4.06 -14.55
C HIS A 21 1.37 3.24 -14.59
N GLY A 22 1.32 1.97 -14.99
CA GLY A 22 2.51 1.13 -14.98
C GLY A 22 2.22 -0.34 -15.22
N GLU A 23 3.30 -1.11 -15.33
CA GLU A 23 3.30 -2.56 -15.44
C GLU A 23 4.42 -3.10 -14.57
N TRP A 24 4.10 -4.10 -13.76
CA TRP A 24 5.03 -4.70 -12.79
C TRP A 24 4.99 -6.21 -12.87
N SER A 25 6.07 -6.83 -12.41
CA SER A 25 6.20 -8.28 -12.39
C SER A 25 5.99 -8.80 -10.96
N PHE A 26 5.24 -9.88 -10.81
CA PHE A 26 5.06 -10.56 -9.52
C PHE A 26 5.44 -12.04 -9.63
N PRO A 27 6.48 -12.51 -8.90
CA PRO A 27 7.02 -13.85 -9.09
C PRO A 27 6.09 -14.94 -8.57
N TYR A 28 6.03 -16.07 -9.29
CA TYR A 28 5.25 -17.25 -8.90
C TYR A 28 5.66 -17.81 -7.54
N ALA A 29 6.93 -17.70 -7.18
CA ALA A 29 7.45 -18.16 -5.89
C ALA A 29 6.91 -17.39 -4.68
N ARG A 30 6.28 -16.22 -4.89
CA ARG A 30 5.62 -15.42 -3.83
C ARG A 30 4.11 -15.63 -3.79
N CYS A 31 3.60 -16.56 -4.59
CA CYS A 31 2.18 -16.88 -4.66
C CYS A 31 1.88 -18.11 -3.80
N GLU A 32 0.66 -18.17 -3.27
CA GLU A 32 0.14 -19.33 -2.55
C GLU A 32 -1.20 -19.70 -3.21
N PRO A 33 -1.34 -20.89 -3.81
CA PRO A 33 -0.30 -21.90 -4.10
C PRO A 33 0.70 -21.47 -5.19
N ALA A 34 2.00 -21.77 -5.04
CA ALA A 34 3.01 -21.39 -6.04
C ALA A 34 2.92 -22.24 -7.32
N PRO A 35 2.76 -21.64 -8.52
CA PRO A 35 2.81 -22.35 -9.79
C PRO A 35 4.13 -23.10 -10.03
N THR A 36 4.04 -24.35 -10.49
CA THR A 36 5.21 -25.19 -10.81
C THR A 36 5.12 -25.79 -12.22
N SER A 37 6.17 -26.46 -12.68
CA SER A 37 6.14 -27.17 -13.97
C SER A 37 5.20 -28.38 -13.96
N THR A 38 5.03 -29.02 -12.81
CA THR A 38 4.13 -30.17 -12.61
C THR A 38 2.71 -29.74 -12.28
N ASP A 39 2.53 -28.51 -11.80
CA ASP A 39 1.24 -27.92 -11.50
C ASP A 39 1.15 -26.49 -12.07
N PRO A 40 1.00 -26.35 -13.40
CA PRO A 40 1.02 -25.06 -14.08
C PRO A 40 -0.31 -24.33 -13.96
N ILE A 41 -0.31 -23.02 -14.24
CA ILE A 41 -1.52 -22.19 -14.30
C ILE A 41 -2.35 -22.60 -15.52
N VAL A 42 -3.62 -22.91 -15.30
CA VAL A 42 -4.60 -23.23 -16.34
C VAL A 42 -5.61 -22.09 -16.56
N GLU A 43 -5.93 -21.34 -15.51
CA GLU A 43 -6.80 -20.16 -15.60
C GLU A 43 -6.16 -18.96 -14.89
N LEU A 44 -6.40 -17.77 -15.44
CA LEU A 44 -5.88 -16.51 -14.91
C LEU A 44 -6.77 -15.36 -15.36
N TYR A 45 -7.30 -14.60 -14.42
CA TYR A 45 -8.17 -13.45 -14.73
C TYR A 45 -8.05 -12.33 -13.69
N VAL A 46 -8.37 -11.11 -14.12
CA VAL A 46 -8.55 -9.98 -13.20
C VAL A 46 -9.86 -10.19 -12.46
N ASP A 47 -9.79 -10.25 -11.15
CA ASP A 47 -10.91 -10.68 -10.32
C ASP A 47 -11.89 -9.51 -10.05
N PRO A 48 -13.15 -9.58 -10.54
CA PRO A 48 -14.16 -8.56 -10.26
C PRO A 48 -14.60 -8.54 -8.80
N GLU A 49 -14.56 -9.67 -8.09
CA GLU A 49 -14.96 -9.81 -6.69
C GLU A 49 -13.95 -9.11 -5.77
N LEU A 50 -12.68 -9.08 -6.15
CA LEU A 50 -11.64 -8.26 -5.52
C LEU A 50 -11.68 -6.79 -5.96
N GLY A 51 -12.79 -6.31 -6.51
CA GLY A 51 -12.94 -4.93 -6.98
C GLY A 51 -12.02 -4.55 -8.15
N ARG A 52 -11.50 -5.55 -8.87
CA ARG A 52 -10.41 -5.43 -9.86
C ARG A 52 -9.10 -4.90 -9.25
N GLU A 53 -8.93 -5.05 -7.95
CA GLU A 53 -7.69 -4.74 -7.24
C GLU A 53 -6.86 -6.01 -6.99
N GLY A 54 -7.33 -7.17 -7.44
CA GLY A 54 -6.57 -8.40 -7.46
C GLY A 54 -6.80 -9.21 -8.73
N PHE A 55 -6.03 -10.28 -8.86
CA PHE A 55 -6.22 -11.29 -9.88
C PHE A 55 -6.18 -12.67 -9.24
N THR A 56 -6.87 -13.61 -9.88
CA THR A 56 -7.02 -14.98 -9.41
C THR A 56 -6.48 -15.92 -10.47
N TYR A 57 -5.84 -17.00 -10.04
CA TYR A 57 -5.29 -18.03 -10.89
C TYR A 57 -5.64 -19.42 -10.35
N VAL A 58 -5.84 -20.36 -11.26
CA VAL A 58 -6.12 -21.76 -10.96
C VAL A 58 -5.01 -22.61 -11.54
N LEU A 59 -4.50 -23.56 -10.76
CA LEU A 59 -3.49 -24.53 -11.17
C LEU A 59 -4.13 -25.79 -11.77
N ALA A 60 -3.34 -26.60 -12.48
CA ALA A 60 -3.81 -27.85 -13.09
C ALA A 60 -4.40 -28.85 -12.08
N SER A 61 -3.94 -28.81 -10.82
CA SER A 61 -4.48 -29.55 -9.67
C SER A 61 -5.88 -29.09 -9.25
N GLY A 62 -6.36 -27.96 -9.77
CA GLY A 62 -7.58 -27.29 -9.33
C GLY A 62 -7.37 -26.38 -8.11
N ALA A 63 -6.16 -26.28 -7.57
CA ALA A 63 -5.86 -25.35 -6.49
C ALA A 63 -5.93 -23.90 -7.01
N GLU A 64 -6.57 -23.04 -6.22
CA GLU A 64 -6.80 -21.64 -6.57
C GLU A 64 -5.98 -20.72 -5.65
N GLY A 65 -5.46 -19.63 -6.23
CA GLY A 65 -4.83 -18.56 -5.47
C GLY A 65 -5.21 -17.18 -6.00
N ALA A 66 -5.13 -16.18 -5.13
CA ALA A 66 -5.41 -14.80 -5.45
C ALA A 66 -4.25 -13.90 -5.01
N VAL A 67 -3.99 -12.86 -5.81
CA VAL A 67 -2.95 -11.86 -5.54
C VAL A 67 -3.56 -10.48 -5.62
N HIS A 68 -3.49 -9.73 -4.52
CA HIS A 68 -3.88 -8.33 -4.47
C HIS A 68 -2.78 -7.43 -5.09
N ILE A 69 -3.18 -6.30 -5.68
CA ILE A 69 -2.27 -5.33 -6.30
C ILE A 69 -1.26 -4.78 -5.31
N ASP A 70 -1.63 -4.65 -4.04
CA ASP A 70 -0.70 -4.16 -3.02
C ASP A 70 0.48 -5.10 -2.84
N HIS A 71 0.29 -6.43 -2.86
CA HIS A 71 1.42 -7.38 -2.82
C HIS A 71 2.37 -7.20 -4.01
N VAL A 72 1.83 -6.88 -5.19
CA VAL A 72 2.63 -6.61 -6.39
C VAL A 72 3.43 -5.31 -6.22
N LEU A 73 2.79 -4.25 -5.74
CA LEU A 73 3.42 -2.95 -5.55
C LEU A 73 4.43 -2.96 -4.40
N ASP A 74 4.18 -3.73 -3.34
CA ASP A 74 5.10 -4.00 -2.25
C ASP A 74 6.35 -4.70 -2.75
N TYR A 75 6.19 -5.79 -3.51
CA TYR A 75 7.34 -6.53 -4.06
C TYR A 75 8.20 -5.66 -4.99
N ASN A 76 7.58 -4.80 -5.79
CA ASN A 76 8.28 -3.88 -6.70
C ASN A 76 8.69 -2.56 -6.04
N GLU A 77 8.35 -2.37 -4.76
CA GLU A 77 8.62 -1.18 -3.97
C GLU A 77 8.25 0.11 -4.71
N GLU A 78 7.06 0.08 -5.33
CA GLU A 78 6.57 1.18 -6.15
C GLU A 78 6.47 2.45 -5.31
N SER A 79 7.16 3.51 -5.72
CA SER A 79 7.34 4.73 -4.94
C SER A 79 6.03 5.36 -4.44
N GLY A 80 4.98 5.34 -5.24
CA GLY A 80 3.66 5.83 -4.88
C GLY A 80 2.97 4.97 -3.82
N HIS A 81 3.09 3.65 -3.89
CA HIS A 81 2.61 2.71 -2.88
C HIS A 81 3.39 2.85 -1.57
N MET A 82 4.72 2.89 -1.64
CA MET A 82 5.58 3.14 -0.47
C MET A 82 5.23 4.47 0.22
N ARG A 83 4.99 5.53 -0.54
CA ARG A 83 4.52 6.81 0.00
C ARG A 83 3.14 6.69 0.68
N ARG A 84 2.21 5.92 0.12
CA ARG A 84 0.88 5.70 0.73
C ARG A 84 1.00 4.93 2.05
N LEU A 85 1.84 3.89 2.08
CA LEU A 85 2.10 3.13 3.29
C LEU A 85 2.75 4.01 4.38
N LEU A 86 3.74 4.83 4.01
CA LEU A 86 4.33 5.81 4.93
C LEU A 86 3.26 6.78 5.48
N LEU A 87 2.42 7.35 4.61
CA LEU A 87 1.35 8.25 5.06
C LEU A 87 0.34 7.54 5.97
N HIS A 88 -0.03 6.29 5.67
CA HIS A 88 -0.91 5.51 6.51
C HIS A 88 -0.31 5.33 7.90
N ASN A 89 0.94 4.85 7.99
CA ASN A 89 1.64 4.63 9.27
C ASN A 89 1.78 5.92 10.09
N LEU A 90 2.18 7.02 9.45
CA LEU A 90 2.26 8.33 10.10
C LEU A 90 0.88 8.81 10.61
N THR A 91 -0.21 8.41 9.95
CA THR A 91 -1.57 8.79 10.37
C THR A 91 -2.01 8.00 11.58
N VAL A 92 -1.75 6.69 11.58
CA VAL A 92 -2.02 5.83 12.73
C VAL A 92 -1.25 6.33 13.95
N GLU A 93 0.06 6.57 13.79
CA GLU A 93 0.89 7.13 14.86
C GLU A 93 0.34 8.48 15.35
N ALA A 94 0.01 9.40 14.44
CA ALA A 94 -0.54 10.70 14.83
C ALA A 94 -1.87 10.60 15.59
N LEU A 95 -2.74 9.64 15.23
CA LEU A 95 -4.00 9.40 15.94
C LEU A 95 -3.74 8.91 17.36
N GLU A 96 -2.86 7.92 17.53
CA GLU A 96 -2.47 7.39 18.84
C GLU A 96 -1.82 8.47 19.73
N ARG A 97 -0.97 9.33 19.14
CA ARG A 97 -0.35 10.46 19.84
C ARG A 97 -1.35 11.55 20.22
N ILE A 98 -2.38 11.78 19.41
CA ILE A 98 -3.45 12.72 19.77
C ILE A 98 -4.27 12.19 20.95
N GLU A 99 -4.57 10.90 20.97
CA GLU A 99 -5.35 10.29 22.05
C GLU A 99 -4.59 10.26 23.37
N SER A 100 -3.28 10.07 23.33
CA SER A 100 -2.41 10.06 24.52
C SER A 100 -1.89 11.45 24.93
N SER A 101 -2.03 12.46 24.07
CA SER A 101 -1.55 13.82 24.35
C SER A 101 -2.46 14.56 25.34
N PRO A 102 -1.89 15.38 26.26
CA PRO A 102 -2.68 16.29 27.08
C PRO A 102 -3.24 17.49 26.28
N LEU A 103 -2.87 17.65 25.00
CA LEU A 103 -3.28 18.78 24.18
C LEU A 103 -4.72 18.62 23.68
N SER A 104 -5.53 19.65 23.87
CA SER A 104 -6.83 19.70 23.21
C SER A 104 -6.69 19.82 21.69
N LYS A 105 -7.68 19.30 20.93
CA LYS A 105 -7.74 19.49 19.47
C LYS A 105 -7.61 20.95 19.04
N ARG A 106 -8.18 21.89 19.82
CA ARG A 106 -8.07 23.34 19.54
C ARG A 106 -6.63 23.85 19.68
N GLU A 107 -5.91 23.37 20.70
CA GLU A 107 -4.52 23.74 20.92
C GLU A 107 -3.61 23.18 19.82
N ILE A 108 -3.85 21.94 19.38
CA ILE A 108 -3.17 21.34 18.22
C ILE A 108 -3.39 22.20 16.96
N ILE A 109 -4.64 22.58 16.68
CA ILE A 109 -5.00 23.44 15.54
C ILE A 109 -4.25 24.79 15.61
N ARG A 110 -4.19 25.40 16.81
CA ARG A 110 -3.50 26.66 17.04
C ARG A 110 -1.99 26.54 16.79
N ARG A 111 -1.33 25.53 17.36
CA ARG A 111 0.11 25.28 17.21
C ARG A 111 0.50 24.95 15.76
N LEU A 112 -0.34 24.19 15.06
CA LEU A 112 -0.13 23.82 13.66
C LEU A 112 -0.43 24.99 12.69
N GLY A 113 -1.03 26.09 13.18
CA GLY A 113 -1.42 27.23 12.36
C GLY A 113 -2.42 26.87 11.26
N THR A 114 -3.38 25.98 11.57
CA THR A 114 -4.32 25.44 10.58
C THR A 114 -5.78 25.66 10.98
N SER A 115 -6.71 25.17 10.17
CA SER A 115 -8.15 25.16 10.50
C SER A 115 -8.62 23.77 10.95
N PRO A 116 -9.74 23.68 11.70
CA PRO A 116 -10.29 22.38 12.11
C PRO A 116 -10.52 21.42 10.93
N ALA A 117 -11.05 21.93 9.82
CA ALA A 117 -11.29 21.12 8.62
C ALA A 117 -10.00 20.56 8.02
N GLN A 118 -8.91 21.34 8.03
CA GLN A 118 -7.61 20.87 7.55
C GLN A 118 -7.00 19.83 8.48
N LEU A 119 -7.15 19.97 9.81
CA LEU A 119 -6.73 18.93 10.74
C LEU A 119 -7.49 17.62 10.48
N TYR A 120 -8.82 17.64 10.33
CA TYR A 120 -9.58 16.41 10.07
C TYR A 120 -9.19 15.75 8.74
N ARG A 121 -8.92 16.53 7.68
CA ARG A 121 -8.39 15.99 6.42
C ARG A 121 -7.00 15.40 6.58
N LEU A 122 -6.18 15.95 7.46
CA LEU A 122 -4.85 15.43 7.77
C LEU A 122 -4.94 14.10 8.54
N LEU A 123 -5.90 13.98 9.44
CA LEU A 123 -6.14 12.78 10.25
C LEU A 123 -6.92 11.67 9.54
N ASP A 124 -7.55 11.97 8.42
CA ASP A 124 -8.29 10.98 7.63
C ASP A 124 -7.32 9.94 7.01
N PRO A 125 -7.38 8.65 7.42
CA PRO A 125 -6.50 7.60 6.92
C PRO A 125 -6.76 7.24 5.45
N THR A 126 -7.92 7.60 4.90
CA THR A 126 -8.26 7.36 3.49
C THR A 126 -7.74 8.46 2.56
N ASN A 127 -7.32 9.61 3.14
CA ASN A 127 -6.79 10.73 2.39
C ASN A 127 -5.28 10.58 2.09
N TYR A 128 -4.96 9.90 0.99
CA TYR A 128 -3.57 9.75 0.52
C TYR A 128 -2.99 10.97 -0.21
N ARG A 129 -3.80 12.02 -0.42
CA ARG A 129 -3.36 13.28 -1.06
C ARG A 129 -2.72 14.26 -0.09
N LYS A 130 -2.81 13.99 1.22
CA LYS A 130 -2.15 14.82 2.23
C LYS A 130 -0.64 14.81 2.08
N SER A 131 -0.01 15.88 2.59
CA SER A 131 1.44 16.08 2.55
C SER A 131 2.10 15.33 3.70
N VAL A 132 3.24 14.68 3.40
CA VAL A 132 4.12 14.09 4.41
C VAL A 132 4.62 15.18 5.35
N ASP A 133 5.05 16.33 4.83
CA ASP A 133 5.53 17.47 5.61
C ASP A 133 4.50 17.95 6.63
N LYS A 134 3.21 17.92 6.27
CA LYS A 134 2.12 18.27 7.20
C LYS A 134 1.92 17.22 8.29
N MET A 135 2.13 15.94 7.99
CA MET A 135 2.14 14.89 9.01
C MET A 135 3.32 15.06 9.97
N LEU A 136 4.51 15.37 9.44
CA LEU A 136 5.71 15.62 10.25
C LEU A 136 5.51 16.85 11.17
N ALA A 137 4.96 17.94 10.64
CA ALA A 137 4.63 19.12 11.44
C ALA A 137 3.61 18.82 12.54
N LEU A 138 2.61 17.96 12.27
CA LEU A 138 1.66 17.52 13.29
C LEU A 138 2.35 16.70 14.39
N LEU A 139 3.20 15.74 14.04
CA LEU A 139 3.94 14.94 15.02
C LEU A 139 4.84 15.82 15.89
N GLN A 140 5.50 16.82 15.31
CA GLN A 140 6.29 17.79 16.08
C GLN A 140 5.44 18.62 17.05
N VAL A 141 4.21 19.02 16.66
CA VAL A 141 3.26 19.71 17.56
C VAL A 141 2.81 18.82 18.73
N LEU A 142 2.83 17.50 18.52
CA LEU A 142 2.52 16.48 19.52
C LEU A 142 3.78 16.06 20.33
N ASP A 143 4.83 16.89 20.32
CA ASP A 143 6.08 16.69 21.04
C ASP A 143 6.79 15.36 20.68
N CYS A 144 6.60 14.88 19.44
CA CYS A 144 7.31 13.71 18.93
C CYS A 144 8.61 14.11 18.22
N GLU A 145 9.67 13.36 18.49
CA GLU A 145 10.89 13.36 17.68
C GLU A 145 10.69 12.42 16.48
N VAL A 146 11.06 12.87 15.28
CA VAL A 146 10.91 12.08 14.06
C VAL A 146 12.28 11.89 13.41
N GLU A 147 12.74 10.64 13.38
CA GLU A 147 13.97 10.25 12.70
C GLU A 147 13.69 9.47 11.42
N MET A 148 14.46 9.72 10.37
CA MET A 148 14.41 8.96 9.12
C MET A 148 15.68 8.12 8.99
N ILE A 149 15.52 6.80 8.92
CA ILE A 149 16.62 5.86 8.76
C ILE A 149 16.61 5.32 7.32
N VAL A 150 17.70 5.56 6.58
CA VAL A 150 17.91 5.00 5.22
C VAL A 150 18.93 3.87 5.31
N ARG A 151 18.57 2.68 4.81
CA ARG A 151 19.43 1.49 4.83
C ARG A 151 19.63 0.96 3.41
N ARG A 152 20.79 0.31 3.19
CA ARG A 152 20.99 -0.49 1.97
C ARG A 152 20.08 -1.72 2.05
N ARG A 153 19.49 -2.11 0.92
CA ARG A 153 18.77 -3.37 0.79
C ARG A 153 19.77 -4.52 0.75
N GLU A 154 19.59 -5.49 1.63
CA GLU A 154 20.34 -6.75 1.68
C GLU A 154 19.71 -7.79 0.76
#